data_AF-A0A9D1GUG9-F1
#
_entry.id   AF-A0A9D1GUG9-F1
#
_cell.length_a   1.000
_cell.length_b   1.000
_cell.length_c   1.000
_cell.angle_alpha   90.00
_cell.angle_beta   90.00
_cell.angle_gamma   90.00
#
_symmetry.space_group_name_H-M   'P 1'
#
loop_
_entity.id
_entity.type
_entity.pdbx_description
1 polymer ?
#
loop_
_entity_poly.entity_id
_entity_poly.type
_entity_poly.pdbx_seq_one_letter_code
_entity_poly.pdbx_strand_id
1 'polypeptide(L)'
;MSRPHETNRRATGAQVAGRQVPSRRSLLRAVGLAGMAAPMLAACATSAPTPTTGSSAPVGEVDPENPFGLSAGELDVVVFDGGSGVDYLDTVQDLFATRHGDTTITVDKTQDLSPLQSRFVNQNPPDVFQNS
;
A
#
# COMPACT_ATOMS: atom_id res chain seq x y z
N MET A 1 57.49 41.63 -23.09
CA MET A 1 56.52 41.14 -22.10
C MET A 1 55.82 42.34 -21.46
N SER A 2 54.52 42.18 -21.23
CA SER A 2 53.46 43.19 -21.12
C SER A 2 53.63 44.31 -20.10
N ARG A 3 53.11 45.49 -20.48
CA ARG A 3 52.94 46.72 -19.70
C ARG A 3 51.84 46.58 -18.64
N PRO A 4 51.97 47.26 -17.48
CA PRO A 4 50.87 47.50 -16.55
C PRO A 4 50.03 48.72 -17.00
N HIS A 5 48.74 48.50 -17.21
CA HIS A 5 47.67 49.50 -17.31
C HIS A 5 46.77 49.30 -16.08
N GLU A 6 46.03 50.24 -15.52
CA GLU A 6 45.92 51.69 -15.61
C GLU A 6 44.89 52.08 -14.52
N THR A 7 45.00 53.30 -14.06
CA THR A 7 44.15 54.09 -13.16
C THR A 7 42.63 53.87 -13.19
N ASN A 8 42.05 53.80 -11.98
CA ASN A 8 41.00 54.67 -11.43
C ASN A 8 39.99 55.32 -12.41
N ARG A 9 38.70 54.95 -12.30
CA ARG A 9 37.58 55.86 -11.92
C ARG A 9 36.21 55.21 -12.09
N ARG A 10 35.47 55.19 -10.97
CA ARG A 10 34.04 55.48 -10.77
C ARG A 10 33.20 55.66 -12.06
N ALA A 11 32.20 54.80 -12.25
CA ALA A 11 30.99 55.18 -12.98
C ALA A 11 29.78 54.39 -12.46
N THR A 12 28.93 55.11 -11.74
CA THR A 12 27.51 54.84 -11.54
C THR A 12 26.87 54.48 -12.87
N GLY A 13 26.16 53.35 -12.95
CA GLY A 13 25.50 52.89 -14.17
C GLY A 13 24.23 52.10 -13.87
N ALA A 14 23.11 52.82 -13.85
CA ALA A 14 21.75 52.39 -14.17
C ALA A 14 21.28 50.98 -13.73
N GLN A 15 20.41 50.96 -12.71
CA GLN A 15 19.46 49.87 -12.51
C GLN A 15 18.56 49.74 -13.73
N VAL A 16 18.86 48.79 -14.61
CA VAL A 16 17.91 48.30 -15.60
C VAL A 16 16.91 47.43 -14.86
N ALA A 17 15.64 47.83 -14.88
CA ALA A 17 14.51 47.10 -14.33
C ALA A 17 14.41 45.71 -14.98
N GLY A 18 15.08 44.73 -14.38
CA GLY A 18 14.90 43.32 -14.69
C GLY A 18 13.51 42.92 -14.24
N ARG A 19 12.64 42.60 -15.19
CA ARG A 19 11.34 41.96 -14.95
C ARG A 19 11.59 40.70 -14.12
N GLN A 20 11.33 40.79 -12.82
CA GLN A 20 11.49 39.68 -11.89
C GLN A 20 10.52 38.57 -12.32
N VAL A 21 11.04 37.57 -13.04
CA VAL A 21 10.28 36.37 -13.35
C VAL A 21 9.99 35.72 -12.01
N PRO A 22 8.71 35.55 -11.63
CA PRO A 22 8.39 34.99 -10.32
C PRO A 22 9.00 33.59 -10.25
N SER A 23 9.85 33.38 -9.24
CA SER A 23 10.47 32.07 -9.02
C SER A 23 9.39 31.03 -8.79
N ARG A 24 9.66 29.77 -9.15
CA ARG A 24 8.76 28.63 -8.86
C ARG A 24 8.33 28.61 -7.38
N ARG A 25 9.24 29.00 -6.48
CA ARG A 25 8.98 29.11 -5.04
C ARG A 25 8.02 30.24 -4.68
N SER A 26 8.07 31.36 -5.40
CA SER A 26 7.11 32.47 -5.23
C SER A 26 5.71 32.10 -5.72
N LEU A 27 5.62 31.32 -6.81
CA LEU A 27 4.34 30.79 -7.30
C LEU A 27 3.73 29.79 -6.32
N LEU A 28 4.53 28.85 -5.79
CA LEU A 28 4.06 27.87 -4.80
C LEU A 28 3.59 28.53 -3.49
N ARG A 29 4.25 29.62 -3.04
CA ARG A 29 3.81 30.40 -1.87
C ARG A 29 2.51 31.16 -2.11
N ALA A 30 2.30 31.69 -3.31
CA ALA A 30 1.05 32.36 -3.67
C ALA A 30 -0.14 31.39 -3.70
N VAL A 31 0.07 30.15 -4.17
CA VAL A 31 -0.93 29.08 -4.15
C VAL A 31 -1.22 28.60 -2.72
N GLY A 32 -0.21 28.51 -1.85
CA GLY A 32 -0.36 28.06 -0.46
C GLY A 32 -1.18 29.00 0.43
N LEU A 33 -1.17 30.31 0.17
CA LEU A 33 -1.90 31.30 0.98
C LEU A 33 -3.36 31.50 0.56
N ALA A 34 -3.72 31.12 -0.67
CA ALA A 34 -5.10 31.20 -1.16
C ALA A 34 -5.97 29.96 -0.79
N GLY A 35 -5.36 28.88 -0.32
CA GLY A 35 -6.04 27.61 -0.02
C GLY A 35 -6.37 27.35 1.45
N MET A 36 -6.11 28.30 2.37
CA MET A 36 -6.33 28.13 3.81
C MET A 36 -7.77 28.47 4.27
N ALA A 37 -8.76 28.45 3.37
CA ALA A 37 -10.16 28.32 3.73
C ALA A 37 -10.56 26.84 3.55
N ALA A 38 -10.59 26.12 4.67
CA ALA A 38 -10.77 24.68 4.81
C ALA A 38 -11.93 24.08 3.96
N PRO A 39 -11.84 22.79 3.58
CA PRO A 39 -11.90 21.73 4.59
C PRO A 39 -10.72 20.76 4.49
N MET A 40 -9.59 21.11 5.12
CA MET A 40 -8.56 20.13 5.53
C MET A 40 -9.03 19.18 6.65
N LEU A 41 -10.33 19.15 6.93
CA LEU A 41 -10.98 18.18 7.81
C LEU A 41 -11.72 17.09 7.02
N ALA A 42 -12.03 17.29 5.73
CA ALA A 42 -12.65 16.27 4.89
C ALA A 42 -11.66 15.16 4.47
N ALA A 43 -10.35 15.42 4.56
CA ALA A 43 -9.31 14.43 4.25
C ALA A 43 -9.05 13.43 5.40
N CYS A 44 -9.59 13.65 6.61
CA CYS A 44 -9.59 12.66 7.69
C CYS A 44 -10.90 11.87 7.79
N ALA A 45 -11.92 12.26 7.03
CA ALA A 45 -13.09 11.42 6.81
C ALA A 45 -12.79 10.52 5.59
N THR A 46 -11.94 9.50 5.80
CA THR A 46 -12.13 8.26 5.03
C THR A 46 -13.61 7.94 5.18
N SER A 47 -14.36 8.06 4.09
CA SER A 47 -15.69 7.47 3.99
C SER A 47 -15.51 6.04 4.47
N ALA A 48 -16.06 5.73 5.65
CA ALA A 48 -16.13 4.36 6.09
C ALA A 48 -16.75 3.61 4.91
N PRO A 49 -16.04 2.64 4.32
CA PRO A 49 -16.66 1.84 3.29
C PRO A 49 -17.96 1.33 3.92
N THR A 50 -19.10 1.63 3.29
CA THR A 50 -20.28 0.80 3.48
C THR A 50 -19.77 -0.63 3.46
N PRO A 51 -20.13 -1.49 4.42
CA PRO A 51 -19.75 -2.89 4.34
C PRO A 51 -20.37 -3.44 3.06
N THR A 52 -19.63 -3.32 1.95
CA THR A 52 -19.76 -4.23 0.83
C THR A 52 -19.36 -5.52 1.46
N THR A 53 -20.30 -6.44 1.57
CA THR A 53 -20.07 -7.84 1.91
C THR A 53 -18.92 -8.31 1.02
N GLY A 54 -17.71 -8.19 1.53
CA GLY A 54 -16.47 -8.43 0.81
C GLY A 54 -16.30 -9.92 0.76
N SER A 55 -16.25 -10.43 -0.47
CA SER A 55 -16.30 -11.86 -0.81
C SER A 55 -17.62 -12.54 -0.46
N SER A 56 -18.48 -12.70 -1.48
CA SER A 56 -19.51 -13.73 -1.48
C SER A 56 -18.84 -15.10 -1.69
N ALA A 57 -17.95 -15.49 -0.77
CA ALA A 57 -17.45 -16.84 -0.74
C ALA A 57 -18.65 -17.77 -0.46
N PRO A 58 -18.75 -18.92 -1.15
CA PRO A 58 -19.75 -19.91 -0.80
C PRO A 58 -19.63 -20.25 0.69
N VAL A 59 -20.76 -20.31 1.38
CA VAL A 59 -20.83 -20.62 2.82
C VAL A 59 -21.44 -22.01 2.95
N GLY A 60 -20.69 -22.92 3.57
CA GLY A 60 -21.13 -24.26 3.93
C GLY A 60 -22.00 -24.28 5.19
N GLU A 61 -22.54 -25.45 5.52
CA GLU A 61 -23.31 -25.64 6.75
C GLU A 61 -22.40 -25.51 7.98
N VAL A 62 -22.92 -24.86 9.03
CA VAL A 62 -22.21 -24.67 10.30
C VAL A 62 -22.65 -25.76 11.28
N ASP A 63 -21.71 -26.56 11.75
CA ASP A 63 -21.92 -27.64 12.70
C ASP A 63 -20.67 -27.81 13.61
N PRO A 64 -20.68 -28.70 14.62
CA PRO A 64 -19.53 -28.91 15.51
C PRO A 64 -18.25 -29.36 14.79
N GLU A 65 -18.38 -30.06 13.66
CA GLU A 65 -17.28 -30.56 12.83
C GLU A 65 -16.81 -29.52 11.80
N ASN A 66 -17.67 -28.57 11.42
CA ASN A 66 -17.42 -27.43 10.54
C ASN A 66 -17.91 -26.11 11.15
N PRO A 67 -17.28 -25.61 12.23
CA PRO A 67 -17.75 -24.43 12.95
C PRO A 67 -17.61 -23.13 12.14
N PHE A 68 -16.83 -23.15 11.06
CA PHE A 68 -16.57 -21.99 10.20
C PHE A 68 -17.43 -21.98 8.93
N GLY A 69 -18.27 -23.01 8.71
CA GLY A 69 -19.09 -23.09 7.50
C GLY A 69 -18.24 -23.12 6.24
N LEU A 70 -17.13 -23.88 6.24
CA LEU A 70 -16.34 -24.14 5.05
C LEU A 70 -17.23 -24.83 4.01
N SER A 71 -17.33 -24.25 2.81
CA SER A 71 -17.97 -24.89 1.67
C SER A 71 -17.00 -25.77 0.90
N ALA A 72 -17.53 -26.70 0.11
CA ALA A 72 -16.76 -27.35 -0.95
C ALA A 72 -16.22 -26.29 -1.93
N GLY A 73 -14.95 -26.40 -2.34
CA GLY A 73 -14.29 -25.37 -3.14
C GLY A 73 -12.78 -25.32 -2.99
N GLU A 74 -12.18 -24.15 -3.22
CA GLU A 74 -10.76 -23.89 -3.04
C GLU A 74 -10.55 -22.94 -1.85
N LEU A 75 -9.55 -23.22 -1.02
CA LEU A 75 -9.12 -22.39 0.11
C LEU A 75 -7.72 -21.85 -0.19
N ASP A 76 -7.58 -20.53 -0.24
CA ASP A 76 -6.31 -19.85 -0.48
C ASP A 76 -5.63 -19.46 0.83
N VAL A 77 -4.48 -20.08 1.10
CA VAL A 77 -3.73 -19.92 2.35
C VAL A 77 -2.33 -19.40 2.04
N VAL A 78 -1.96 -18.27 2.60
CA VAL A 78 -0.60 -17.72 2.50
C VAL A 78 0.07 -17.79 3.87
N VAL A 79 1.23 -18.44 3.91
CA VAL A 79 2.05 -18.59 5.12
C VAL A 79 3.41 -17.95 4.91
N PHE A 80 3.79 -17.08 5.84
CA PHE A 80 5.14 -16.54 5.90
C PHE A 80 6.12 -17.61 6.40
N ASP A 81 7.11 -17.98 5.59
CA ASP A 81 8.20 -18.87 5.99
C ASP A 81 9.45 -18.05 6.31
N GLY A 82 9.59 -17.64 7.58
CA GLY A 82 10.77 -16.89 8.06
C GLY A 82 12.09 -17.68 8.07
N GLY A 83 12.14 -18.89 7.49
CA GLY A 83 13.33 -19.75 7.43
C GLY A 83 13.47 -20.74 8.58
N SER A 84 12.45 -20.85 9.44
CA SER A 84 12.39 -21.82 10.55
C SER A 84 11.69 -23.14 10.18
N GLY A 85 11.17 -23.22 8.95
CA GLY A 85 10.48 -24.41 8.44
C GLY A 85 8.99 -24.37 8.74
N VAL A 86 8.21 -24.84 7.76
CA VAL A 86 6.75 -24.87 7.78
C VAL A 86 6.22 -26.30 7.62
N ASP A 87 6.99 -27.28 8.08
CA ASP A 87 6.70 -28.73 7.95
C ASP A 87 5.40 -29.13 8.67
N TYR A 88 4.99 -28.37 9.69
CA TYR A 88 3.72 -28.59 10.37
C TYR A 88 2.51 -28.43 9.43
N LEU A 89 2.65 -27.63 8.36
CA LEU A 89 1.57 -27.42 7.39
C LEU A 89 1.25 -28.69 6.62
N ASP A 90 2.19 -29.61 6.47
CA ASP A 90 1.95 -30.86 5.76
C ASP A 90 1.02 -31.76 6.61
N THR A 91 1.27 -31.83 7.93
CA THR A 91 0.37 -32.51 8.88
C THR A 91 -1.01 -31.86 8.94
N VAL A 92 -1.08 -30.53 8.89
CA VAL A 92 -2.36 -29.80 8.88
C VAL A 92 -3.14 -30.07 7.59
N GLN A 93 -2.47 -30.12 6.44
CA GLN A 93 -3.09 -30.45 5.16
C GLN A 93 -3.66 -31.86 5.17
N ASP A 94 -2.94 -32.85 5.70
CA ASP A 94 -3.42 -34.24 5.81
C ASP A 94 -4.66 -34.35 6.72
N LEU A 95 -4.62 -33.67 7.88
CA LEU A 95 -5.75 -33.61 8.80
C LEU A 95 -6.96 -32.89 8.21
N PHE A 96 -6.72 -31.82 7.44
CA PHE A 96 -7.78 -31.09 6.77
C PHE A 96 -8.41 -31.92 5.67
N ALA A 97 -7.63 -32.58 4.81
CA ALA A 97 -8.14 -33.45 3.75
C ALA A 97 -8.99 -34.60 4.33
N THR A 98 -8.64 -35.10 5.53
CA THR A 98 -9.42 -36.12 6.23
C THR A 98 -10.80 -35.62 6.67
N ARG A 99 -10.95 -34.34 7.03
CA ARG A 99 -12.21 -33.76 7.53
C ARG A 99 -13.01 -33.00 6.48
N HIS A 100 -12.35 -32.44 5.48
CA HIS A 100 -12.90 -31.56 4.46
C HIS A 100 -12.37 -31.96 3.07
N GLY A 101 -12.53 -33.24 2.71
CA GLY A 101 -12.01 -33.79 1.44
C GLY A 101 -12.63 -33.18 0.18
N ASP A 102 -13.76 -32.50 0.30
CA ASP A 102 -14.44 -31.78 -0.78
C ASP A 102 -13.88 -30.36 -1.01
N THR A 103 -12.89 -29.95 -0.21
CA THR A 103 -12.23 -28.63 -0.29
C THR A 103 -10.74 -28.82 -0.63
N THR A 104 -10.29 -28.18 -1.70
CA THR A 104 -8.87 -28.13 -2.10
C THR A 104 -8.19 -26.98 -1.36
N ILE A 105 -7.08 -27.23 -0.68
CA ILE A 105 -6.28 -26.15 -0.10
C ILE A 105 -5.09 -25.85 -1.02
N THR A 106 -4.93 -24.58 -1.36
CA THR A 106 -3.71 -24.04 -1.97
C THR A 106 -2.92 -23.31 -0.90
N VAL A 107 -1.74 -23.83 -0.55
CA VAL A 107 -0.85 -23.24 0.47
C VAL A 107 0.37 -22.60 -0.22
N ASP A 108 0.45 -21.28 -0.20
CA ASP A 108 1.63 -20.52 -0.62
C ASP A 108 2.56 -20.28 0.58
N LYS A 109 3.74 -20.89 0.54
CA LYS A 109 4.80 -20.76 1.55
C LYS A 109 5.81 -19.74 1.02
N THR A 110 5.82 -18.52 1.56
CA THR A 110 6.63 -17.42 1.00
C THR A 110 7.38 -16.62 2.08
N GLN A 111 8.56 -16.10 1.75
CA GLN A 111 9.27 -15.11 2.57
C GLN A 111 9.00 -13.67 2.12
N ASP A 112 8.36 -13.49 0.97
CA ASP A 112 8.02 -12.19 0.43
C ASP A 112 6.51 -11.95 0.55
N LEU A 113 6.15 -10.97 1.37
CA LEU A 113 4.78 -10.54 1.61
C LEU A 113 4.38 -9.31 0.78
N SER A 114 5.31 -8.76 -0.01
CA SER A 114 5.03 -7.61 -0.89
C SER A 114 3.81 -7.83 -1.81
N PRO A 115 3.58 -9.03 -2.38
CA PRO A 115 2.41 -9.28 -3.22
C PRO A 115 1.06 -9.11 -2.50
N LEU A 116 1.01 -9.37 -1.19
CA LEU A 116 -0.23 -9.29 -0.41
C LEU A 116 -0.79 -7.87 -0.36
N GLN A 117 0.06 -6.85 -0.36
CA GLN A 117 -0.40 -5.45 -0.35
C GLN A 117 -1.25 -5.14 -1.57
N SER A 118 -0.82 -5.61 -2.76
CA SER A 118 -1.60 -5.44 -3.98
C SER A 118 -2.91 -6.21 -3.92
N ARG A 119 -2.90 -7.43 -3.37
CA ARG A 119 -4.10 -8.26 -3.20
C ARG A 119 -5.16 -7.61 -2.32
N PHE A 120 -4.76 -7.00 -1.20
CA PHE A 120 -5.70 -6.28 -0.33
C PHE A 120 -6.29 -5.03 -1.00
N VAL A 121 -5.48 -4.27 -1.74
CA VAL A 121 -5.95 -3.09 -2.49
C VAL A 121 -6.91 -3.49 -3.61
N ASN A 122 -6.65 -4.62 -4.28
CA ASN A 122 -7.47 -5.15 -5.35
C ASN A 122 -8.70 -5.94 -4.85
N GLN A 123 -8.99 -5.91 -3.54
CA GLN A 123 -10.10 -6.65 -2.92
C GLN A 123 -10.08 -8.16 -3.18
N ASN A 124 -8.89 -8.75 -3.33
CA ASN A 124 -8.70 -10.19 -3.50
C ASN A 124 -7.74 -10.75 -2.42
N PRO A 125 -8.05 -10.61 -1.12
CA PRO A 125 -7.21 -11.15 -0.05
C PRO A 125 -7.17 -12.69 -0.10
N PRO A 126 -6.13 -13.33 0.46
CA PRO A 126 -6.20 -14.76 0.77
C PRO A 126 -7.23 -15.02 1.88
N ASP A 127 -7.75 -16.26 1.96
CA ASP A 127 -8.71 -16.67 2.98
C ASP A 127 -8.06 -16.78 4.36
N VAL A 128 -6.82 -17.30 4.39
CA VAL A 128 -6.01 -17.41 5.60
C VAL A 128 -4.64 -16.79 5.35
N PHE A 129 -4.21 -15.94 6.26
CA PHE A 129 -2.86 -15.40 6.29
C PHE A 129 -2.20 -15.71 7.63
N GLN A 130 -1.07 -16.41 7.60
CA GLN A 130 -0.31 -16.79 8.77
C GLN A 130 1.04 -16.07 8.75
N ASN A 131 1.28 -15.27 9.78
CA ASN A 131 2.49 -14.50 10.00
C ASN A 131 2.99 -14.76 11.42
N SER A 132 3.63 -15.91 11.62
CA SER A 132 4.31 -16.27 12.87
C SER A 132 5.80 -16.38 12.68
#